data_AF-A0A959UDB0-F1
#
_entry.id   AF-A0A959UDB0-F1
#
_cell.length_a   1.000
_cell.length_b   1.000
_cell.length_c   1.000
_cell.angle_alpha   90.00
_cell.angle_beta   90.00
_cell.angle_gamma   90.00
#
_symmetry.space_group_name_H-M   'P 1'
#
loop_
_entity.id
_entity.type
_entity.pdbx_description
1 polymer ?
#
loop_
_entity_poly.entity_id
_entity_poly.type
_entity_poly.pdbx_seq_one_letter_code
_entity_poly.pdbx_strand_id
1 'polypeptide(L)'
;MLQSVFKYYLFLAVISLSNVCFLVAQDAGNEHTNAENIFRSVYDFRFREADSMIAATNVSDPVKQLLQADLLWWKTISSNNREKFTAFIKQFVAQTETSDFWLTFEGQVAQQSYYIRYNLVERNYLKAFKEYMTLKRLLKEGKGISNPELDEFAGLFQVYLDYLEILENYYYRSLYSKKATFTAALKIAEIETQVDSGNIIYRTLGHYFLYKFYSEVDSDKDKSLRHADFLAGEYPNNTVFQGYINDQEAAFEE
;
A
#
# COMPACT_ATOMS: atom_id res chain seq x y z
N MET A 1 -7.89 -14.57 -19.94
CA MET A 1 -8.73 -13.39 -19.64
C MET A 1 -9.13 -13.35 -18.16
N LEU A 2 -9.96 -14.25 -17.61
CA LEU A 2 -10.26 -14.24 -16.17
C LEU A 2 -9.02 -14.35 -15.27
N GLN A 3 -8.08 -15.25 -15.58
CA GLN A 3 -6.83 -15.39 -14.80
C GLN A 3 -5.89 -14.17 -14.90
N SER A 4 -5.86 -13.48 -16.05
CA SER A 4 -5.00 -12.32 -16.25
C SER A 4 -5.58 -11.10 -15.53
N VAL A 5 -6.90 -10.95 -15.55
CA VAL A 5 -7.61 -9.91 -14.82
C VAL A 5 -7.54 -10.20 -13.31
N PHE A 6 -7.76 -11.45 -12.86
CA PHE A 6 -7.60 -11.93 -11.46
C PHE A 6 -6.19 -11.75 -10.86
N LYS A 7 -5.16 -11.99 -11.68
CA LYS A 7 -3.75 -11.71 -11.33
C LYS A 7 -3.50 -10.22 -11.09
N TYR A 8 -4.21 -9.38 -11.83
CA TYR A 8 -4.06 -7.92 -11.81
C TYR A 8 -4.77 -7.29 -10.59
N TYR A 9 -6.04 -7.64 -10.32
CA TYR A 9 -6.80 -7.13 -9.16
C TYR A 9 -6.09 -7.29 -7.84
N LEU A 10 -5.46 -8.44 -7.68
CA LEU A 10 -4.96 -8.88 -6.41
C LEU A 10 -3.55 -8.32 -6.21
N PHE A 11 -2.76 -8.21 -7.28
CA PHE A 11 -1.44 -7.56 -7.25
C PHE A 11 -1.50 -6.08 -6.89
N LEU A 12 -2.56 -5.35 -7.28
CA LEU A 12 -2.65 -3.89 -7.08
C LEU A 12 -3.24 -3.45 -5.75
N ALA A 13 -4.23 -4.18 -5.24
CA ALA A 13 -4.92 -3.91 -3.97
C ALA A 13 -4.01 -4.00 -2.73
N VAL A 14 -2.79 -4.49 -2.88
CA VAL A 14 -2.06 -5.19 -1.81
C VAL A 14 -0.69 -4.58 -1.53
N ILE A 15 -0.09 -3.88 -2.49
CA ILE A 15 1.26 -3.31 -2.37
C ILE A 15 1.32 -2.13 -1.38
N SER A 16 0.18 -1.61 -0.97
CA SER A 16 0.12 -0.31 -0.32
C SER A 16 -0.23 -0.37 1.18
N LEU A 17 -0.96 -1.37 1.68
CA LEU A 17 -1.61 -1.34 3.02
C LEU A 17 -0.69 -1.45 4.25
N SER A 18 0.56 -1.82 4.07
CA SER A 18 1.52 -1.94 5.16
C SER A 18 1.85 -0.63 5.88
N ASN A 19 1.74 0.49 5.17
CA ASN A 19 2.14 1.80 5.68
C ASN A 19 1.16 2.38 6.70
N VAL A 20 -0.07 1.87 6.76
CA VAL A 20 -1.10 2.30 7.73
C VAL A 20 -0.65 2.03 9.16
N CYS A 21 0.04 0.93 9.33
CA CYS A 21 0.45 0.40 10.60
C CYS A 21 1.64 1.16 11.21
N PHE A 22 2.29 1.99 10.39
CA PHE A 22 3.47 2.74 10.77
C PHE A 22 3.19 3.96 11.65
N LEU A 23 2.00 4.53 11.50
CA LEU A 23 1.56 5.69 12.25
C LEU A 23 1.02 5.28 13.63
N VAL A 24 0.58 4.02 13.80
CA VAL A 24 -0.27 3.59 14.94
C VAL A 24 0.54 3.44 16.22
N ALA A 25 1.84 3.13 16.10
CA ALA A 25 2.68 2.97 17.28
C ALA A 25 3.64 4.13 17.50
N GLN A 26 3.17 5.34 17.22
CA GLN A 26 3.84 6.57 17.62
C GLN A 26 2.98 7.31 18.62
N ASP A 27 3.45 7.32 19.86
CA ASP A 27 3.03 8.30 20.83
C ASP A 27 4.24 9.22 21.08
N ALA A 28 4.01 10.53 21.11
CA ALA A 28 5.00 11.61 21.24
C ALA A 28 5.91 11.93 20.03
N GLY A 29 5.50 12.93 19.23
CA GLY A 29 6.30 13.92 18.45
C GLY A 29 7.60 13.50 17.74
N ASN A 30 8.62 13.06 18.48
CA ASN A 30 9.90 12.61 17.92
C ASN A 30 9.79 11.27 17.19
N GLU A 31 8.84 10.41 17.58
CA GLU A 31 8.65 9.11 16.92
C GLU A 31 8.11 9.25 15.49
N HIS A 32 7.29 10.29 15.23
CA HIS A 32 6.77 10.63 13.89
C HIS A 32 7.86 11.02 12.91
N THR A 33 8.79 11.84 13.36
CA THR A 33 9.90 12.27 12.51
C THR A 33 10.82 11.08 12.19
N ASN A 34 11.11 10.22 13.18
CA ASN A 34 11.96 9.03 12.97
C ASN A 34 11.32 8.05 12.00
N ALA A 35 10.02 7.86 12.15
CA ALA A 35 9.25 7.01 11.29
C ALA A 35 9.24 7.53 9.84
N GLU A 36 8.77 8.76 9.59
CA GLU A 36 8.78 9.32 8.24
C GLU A 36 10.16 9.23 7.56
N ASN A 37 11.24 9.41 8.31
CA ASN A 37 12.60 9.25 7.80
C ASN A 37 12.94 7.80 7.41
N ILE A 38 12.49 6.81 8.19
CA ILE A 38 12.63 5.38 7.83
C ILE A 38 11.81 5.08 6.58
N PHE A 39 10.54 5.51 6.53
CA PHE A 39 9.67 5.36 5.37
C PHE A 39 10.31 5.96 4.12
N ARG A 40 10.80 7.20 4.19
CA ARG A 40 11.52 7.86 3.10
C ARG A 40 12.74 7.06 2.67
N SER A 41 13.52 6.52 3.60
CA SER A 41 14.71 5.74 3.28
C SER A 41 14.37 4.40 2.63
N VAL A 42 13.28 3.75 3.06
CA VAL A 42 12.76 2.52 2.42
C VAL A 42 12.29 2.81 1.00
N TYR A 43 11.44 3.83 0.84
CA TYR A 43 10.84 4.19 -0.44
C TYR A 43 11.85 4.80 -1.42
N ASP A 44 12.94 5.39 -0.95
CA ASP A 44 14.07 5.83 -1.78
C ASP A 44 15.15 4.75 -1.95
N PHE A 45 14.88 3.48 -1.64
CA PHE A 45 15.83 2.37 -1.79
C PHE A 45 17.17 2.54 -1.06
N ARG A 46 17.22 3.42 -0.05
CA ARG A 46 18.35 3.58 0.89
C ARG A 46 18.28 2.49 1.96
N PHE A 47 18.28 1.24 1.51
CA PHE A 47 17.95 0.07 2.33
C PHE A 47 18.90 -0.14 3.51
N ARG A 48 20.18 0.17 3.36
CA ARG A 48 21.17 0.05 4.45
C ARG A 48 20.92 1.08 5.55
N GLU A 49 20.55 2.29 5.15
CA GLU A 49 20.20 3.38 6.06
C GLU A 49 18.91 3.02 6.81
N ALA A 50 17.87 2.62 6.08
CA ALA A 50 16.61 2.17 6.67
C ALA A 50 16.82 1.02 7.69
N ASP A 51 17.62 0.00 7.35
CA ASP A 51 17.95 -1.12 8.25
C ASP A 51 18.63 -0.63 9.54
N SER A 52 19.56 0.32 9.42
CA SER A 52 20.27 0.91 10.55
C SER A 52 19.33 1.74 11.44
N MET A 53 18.45 2.52 10.83
CA MET A 53 17.45 3.32 11.54
C MET A 53 16.43 2.45 12.26
N ILE A 54 15.97 1.36 11.63
CA ILE A 54 15.07 0.36 12.24
C ILE A 54 15.75 -0.33 13.43
N ALA A 55 17.03 -0.66 13.32
CA ALA A 55 17.76 -1.28 14.42
C ALA A 55 17.91 -0.32 15.61
N ALA A 56 18.20 0.95 15.34
CA ALA A 56 18.50 1.98 16.33
C ALA A 56 17.26 2.69 16.92
N THR A 57 16.08 2.53 16.31
CA THR A 57 14.86 3.19 16.79
C THR A 57 14.30 2.51 18.05
N ASN A 58 13.73 3.34 18.93
CA ASN A 58 13.02 2.92 20.14
C ASN A 58 11.51 2.77 19.93
N VAL A 59 11.03 2.88 18.68
CA VAL A 59 9.62 2.60 18.37
C VAL A 59 9.24 1.20 18.86
N SER A 60 7.97 1.04 19.20
CA SER A 60 7.46 -0.23 19.68
C SER A 60 7.78 -1.39 18.71
N ASP A 61 7.97 -2.59 19.29
CA ASP A 61 8.28 -3.81 18.52
C ASP A 61 7.33 -4.07 17.35
N PRO A 62 6.01 -3.81 17.44
CA PRO A 62 5.12 -4.00 16.30
C PRO A 62 5.39 -3.04 15.14
N VAL A 63 5.57 -1.73 15.38
CA VAL A 63 5.94 -0.78 14.32
C VAL A 63 7.30 -1.12 13.71
N LYS A 64 8.24 -1.58 14.55
CA LYS A 64 9.53 -2.08 14.06
C LYS A 64 9.36 -3.28 13.13
N GLN A 65 8.48 -4.24 13.45
CA GLN A 65 8.19 -5.40 12.60
C GLN A 65 7.54 -5.00 11.27
N LEU A 66 6.64 -4.01 11.29
CA LEU A 66 6.00 -3.47 10.08
C LEU A 66 7.01 -2.79 9.16
N LEU A 67 7.87 -1.95 9.72
CA LEU A 67 8.98 -1.33 9.00
C LEU A 67 9.92 -2.35 8.36
N GLN A 68 10.24 -3.42 9.10
CA GLN A 68 11.06 -4.51 8.58
C GLN A 68 10.36 -5.22 7.43
N ALA A 69 9.05 -5.46 7.55
CA ALA A 69 8.27 -6.10 6.50
C ALA A 69 8.20 -5.23 5.23
N ASP A 70 8.13 -3.90 5.36
CA ASP A 70 8.20 -2.99 4.21
C ASP A 70 9.57 -2.87 3.59
N LEU A 71 10.61 -2.78 4.41
CA LEU A 71 11.99 -2.83 3.92
C LEU A 71 12.23 -4.10 3.11
N LEU A 72 11.76 -5.26 3.59
CA LEU A 72 11.94 -6.53 2.90
C LEU A 72 11.08 -6.65 1.65
N TRP A 73 9.85 -6.16 1.67
CA TRP A 73 9.02 -6.06 0.48
C TRP A 73 9.75 -5.30 -0.64
N TRP A 74 10.21 -4.07 -0.35
CA TRP A 74 10.90 -3.24 -1.33
C TRP A 74 12.24 -3.83 -1.79
N LYS A 75 13.01 -4.44 -0.89
CA LYS A 75 14.21 -5.23 -1.25
C LYS A 75 13.86 -6.37 -2.21
N THR A 76 12.75 -7.06 -2.01
CA THR A 76 12.36 -8.19 -2.86
C THR A 76 11.89 -7.78 -4.24
N ILE A 77 11.07 -6.73 -4.35
CA ILE A 77 10.62 -6.26 -5.67
C ILE A 77 11.75 -5.62 -6.47
N SER A 78 12.70 -4.94 -5.81
CA SER A 78 13.88 -4.35 -6.47
C SER A 78 14.92 -5.39 -6.91
N SER A 79 15.14 -6.45 -6.14
CA SER A 79 16.17 -7.47 -6.42
C SER A 79 15.62 -8.76 -7.06
N ASN A 80 14.30 -8.86 -7.26
CA ASN A 80 13.58 -10.09 -7.63
C ASN A 80 13.91 -11.29 -6.71
N ASN A 81 14.34 -11.04 -5.47
CA ASN A 81 14.74 -12.06 -4.51
C ASN A 81 13.53 -12.56 -3.69
N ARG A 82 12.73 -13.42 -4.33
CA ARG A 82 11.46 -13.92 -3.78
C ARG A 82 11.64 -14.85 -2.58
N GLU A 83 12.68 -15.68 -2.59
CA GLU A 83 12.93 -16.68 -1.54
C GLU A 83 13.09 -16.02 -0.16
N LYS A 84 13.82 -14.90 -0.09
CA LYS A 84 14.01 -14.15 1.15
C LYS A 84 12.71 -13.55 1.69
N PHE A 85 11.84 -13.05 0.82
CA PHE A 85 10.52 -12.55 1.23
C PHE A 85 9.64 -13.67 1.78
N THR A 86 9.60 -14.80 1.09
CA THR A 86 8.80 -15.96 1.51
C THR A 86 9.28 -16.50 2.86
N ALA A 87 10.58 -16.57 3.09
CA ALA A 87 11.14 -16.96 4.38
C ALA A 87 10.75 -15.96 5.49
N PHE A 88 10.92 -14.66 5.23
CA PHE A 88 10.56 -13.63 6.20
C PHE A 88 9.07 -13.62 6.50
N ILE A 89 8.18 -13.62 5.51
CA ILE A 89 6.73 -13.58 5.77
C ILE A 89 6.30 -14.81 6.57
N LYS A 90 6.84 -16.01 6.27
CA LYS A 90 6.56 -17.18 7.10
C LYS A 90 6.96 -16.98 8.56
N GLN A 91 8.10 -16.34 8.81
CA GLN A 91 8.58 -16.03 10.15
C GLN A 91 7.75 -14.92 10.81
N PHE A 92 7.52 -13.82 10.12
CA PHE A 92 6.68 -12.70 10.55
C PHE A 92 5.29 -13.19 10.96
N VAL A 93 4.67 -14.03 10.13
CA VAL A 93 3.38 -14.67 10.39
C VAL A 93 3.41 -15.48 11.68
N ALA A 94 4.41 -16.34 11.85
CA ALA A 94 4.55 -17.14 13.07
C ALA A 94 4.78 -16.27 14.33
N GLN A 95 5.39 -15.09 14.17
CA GLN A 95 5.65 -14.14 15.26
C GLN A 95 4.46 -13.23 15.57
N THR A 96 3.57 -12.99 14.60
CA THR A 96 2.38 -12.15 14.83
C THR A 96 1.37 -12.76 15.82
N GLU A 97 1.50 -14.05 16.14
CA GLU A 97 0.64 -14.74 17.12
C GLU A 97 1.00 -14.41 18.58
N THR A 98 2.11 -13.73 18.86
CA THR A 98 2.63 -13.54 20.22
C THR A 98 2.61 -12.10 20.73
N SER A 99 2.10 -11.13 19.95
CA SER A 99 2.08 -9.72 20.34
C SER A 99 0.67 -9.13 20.33
N ASP A 100 0.30 -8.42 21.40
CA ASP A 100 -1.02 -7.81 21.58
C ASP A 100 -1.39 -6.82 20.48
N PHE A 101 -0.41 -6.15 19.87
CA PHE A 101 -0.66 -5.28 18.73
C PHE A 101 -1.32 -6.01 17.56
N TRP A 102 -0.95 -7.26 17.29
CA TRP A 102 -1.54 -8.01 16.17
C TRP A 102 -2.98 -8.44 16.43
N LEU A 103 -3.44 -8.32 17.68
CA LEU A 103 -4.84 -8.50 18.06
C LEU A 103 -5.67 -7.23 17.84
N THR A 104 -5.03 -6.06 17.70
CA THR A 104 -5.71 -4.80 17.36
C THR A 104 -6.26 -4.81 15.93
N PHE A 105 -7.18 -3.90 15.64
CA PHE A 105 -7.75 -3.75 14.31
C PHE A 105 -6.67 -3.45 13.26
N GLU A 106 -5.75 -2.55 13.59
CA GLU A 106 -4.67 -2.07 12.73
C GLU A 106 -3.67 -3.18 12.44
N GLY A 107 -3.27 -3.90 13.49
CA GLY A 107 -2.41 -5.06 13.36
C GLY A 107 -3.03 -6.13 12.46
N GLN A 108 -4.31 -6.44 12.64
CA GLN A 108 -5.01 -7.39 11.78
C GLN A 108 -5.07 -6.92 10.33
N VAL A 109 -5.34 -5.63 10.08
CA VAL A 109 -5.38 -5.09 8.72
C VAL A 109 -4.00 -5.20 8.04
N ALA A 110 -2.91 -4.81 8.72
CA ALA A 110 -1.59 -4.94 8.12
C ALA A 110 -1.18 -6.39 7.92
N GLN A 111 -1.45 -7.26 8.89
CA GLN A 111 -1.19 -8.69 8.76
C GLN A 111 -1.87 -9.27 7.51
N GLN A 112 -3.15 -8.95 7.32
CA GLN A 112 -3.90 -9.35 6.13
C GLN A 112 -3.29 -8.79 4.85
N SER A 113 -2.83 -7.54 4.83
CA SER A 113 -2.15 -6.97 3.66
C SER A 113 -0.90 -7.77 3.25
N TYR A 114 -0.07 -8.18 4.23
CA TYR A 114 1.11 -8.99 3.97
C TYR A 114 0.78 -10.42 3.56
N TYR A 115 -0.28 -11.02 4.10
CA TYR A 115 -0.75 -12.33 3.64
C TYR A 115 -1.16 -12.31 2.18
N ILE A 116 -1.84 -11.25 1.74
CA ILE A 116 -2.21 -11.14 0.34
C ILE A 116 -0.95 -10.99 -0.51
N ARG A 117 0.03 -10.14 -0.11
CA ARG A 117 1.32 -9.96 -0.84
C ARG A 117 2.05 -11.29 -1.02
N TYR A 118 2.18 -12.04 0.07
CA TYR A 118 2.82 -13.33 0.07
C TYR A 118 2.13 -14.32 -0.87
N ASN A 119 0.83 -14.48 -0.75
CA ASN A 119 0.08 -15.39 -1.60
C ASN A 119 0.13 -14.97 -3.08
N LEU A 120 0.28 -13.69 -3.39
CA LEU A 120 0.50 -13.21 -4.76
C LEU A 120 1.88 -13.54 -5.32
N VAL A 121 2.93 -13.28 -4.54
CA VAL A 121 4.31 -13.64 -4.91
C VAL A 121 4.41 -15.14 -5.19
N GLU A 122 3.74 -15.95 -4.37
CA GLU A 122 3.64 -17.41 -4.50
C GLU A 122 2.60 -17.87 -5.55
N ARG A 123 1.93 -16.95 -6.25
CA ARG A 123 0.89 -17.24 -7.27
C ARG A 123 -0.30 -18.04 -6.73
N ASN A 124 -0.56 -18.01 -5.43
CA ASN A 124 -1.69 -18.59 -4.72
C ASN A 124 -2.93 -17.69 -4.77
N TYR A 125 -3.45 -17.42 -5.96
CA TYR A 125 -4.49 -16.40 -6.17
C TYR A 125 -5.79 -16.66 -5.38
N LEU A 126 -6.22 -17.92 -5.24
CA LEU A 126 -7.42 -18.24 -4.46
C LEU A 126 -7.25 -17.90 -2.98
N LYS A 127 -6.06 -18.16 -2.41
CA LYS A 127 -5.75 -17.81 -1.03
C LYS A 127 -5.69 -16.30 -0.88
N ALA A 128 -4.95 -15.62 -1.73
CA ALA A 128 -4.87 -14.16 -1.71
C ALA A 128 -6.27 -13.51 -1.86
N PHE A 129 -7.17 -14.06 -2.68
CA PHE A 129 -8.55 -13.57 -2.77
C PHE A 129 -9.35 -13.80 -1.48
N LYS A 130 -9.18 -14.94 -0.83
CA LYS A 130 -9.79 -15.20 0.48
C LYS A 130 -9.31 -14.17 1.53
N GLU A 131 -8.00 -13.91 1.59
CA GLU A 131 -7.44 -12.91 2.51
C GLU A 131 -7.89 -11.49 2.15
N TYR A 132 -8.04 -11.18 0.86
CA TYR A 132 -8.64 -9.92 0.40
C TYR A 132 -10.08 -9.75 0.92
N MET A 133 -10.90 -10.79 0.84
CA MET A 133 -12.28 -10.74 1.36
C MET A 133 -12.29 -10.56 2.88
N THR A 134 -11.34 -11.16 3.60
CA THR A 134 -11.15 -10.93 5.05
C THR A 134 -10.79 -9.48 5.32
N LEU A 135 -9.79 -8.94 4.62
CA LEU A 135 -9.36 -7.55 4.75
C LEU A 135 -10.51 -6.57 4.48
N LYS A 136 -11.26 -6.78 3.39
CA LYS A 136 -12.43 -5.97 3.06
C LYS A 136 -13.47 -5.99 4.17
N ARG A 137 -13.74 -7.16 4.75
CA ARG A 137 -14.66 -7.30 5.88
C ARG A 137 -14.16 -6.52 7.09
N LEU A 138 -12.87 -6.69 7.47
CA LEU A 138 -12.24 -5.93 8.55
C LEU A 138 -12.41 -4.43 8.34
N LEU A 139 -11.99 -3.91 7.17
CA LEU A 139 -12.08 -2.48 6.86
C LEU A 139 -13.52 -1.93 6.93
N LYS A 140 -14.53 -2.74 6.57
CA LYS A 140 -15.94 -2.35 6.71
C LYS A 140 -16.41 -2.36 8.17
N GLU A 141 -15.98 -3.33 8.96
CA GLU A 141 -16.29 -3.41 10.40
C GLU A 141 -15.60 -2.29 11.19
N GLY A 142 -14.43 -1.83 10.72
CA GLY A 142 -13.73 -0.68 11.29
C GLY A 142 -14.31 0.69 10.94
N LYS A 143 -15.19 0.80 9.93
CA LYS A 143 -15.85 2.07 9.58
C LYS A 143 -16.73 2.54 10.74
N GLY A 144 -16.39 3.68 11.33
CA GLY A 144 -17.15 4.32 12.40
C GLY A 144 -16.64 4.04 13.82
N ILE A 145 -15.52 3.33 13.97
CA ILE A 145 -14.79 3.28 15.24
C ILE A 145 -14.08 4.64 15.39
N SER A 146 -14.71 5.61 16.07
CA SER A 146 -14.07 6.89 16.38
C SER A 146 -13.09 6.70 17.53
N ASN A 147 -11.86 6.31 17.21
CA ASN A 147 -10.75 6.59 18.12
C ASN A 147 -10.16 7.95 17.66
N PRO A 148 -10.19 9.00 18.50
CA PRO A 148 -9.58 10.29 18.17
C PRO A 148 -8.08 10.19 17.86
N GLU A 149 -7.40 9.18 18.42
CA GLU A 149 -6.02 8.86 18.10
C GLU A 149 -5.88 8.20 16.71
N LEU A 150 -6.99 7.74 16.12
CA LEU A 150 -7.07 7.15 14.78
C LEU A 150 -7.66 8.09 13.71
N ASP A 151 -7.96 9.37 14.02
CA ASP A 151 -8.61 10.26 13.04
C ASP A 151 -7.71 10.58 11.84
N GLU A 152 -6.39 10.75 12.02
CA GLU A 152 -5.44 10.87 10.91
C GLU A 152 -5.40 9.58 10.06
N PHE A 153 -5.64 8.44 10.71
CA PHE A 153 -5.58 7.10 10.15
C PHE A 153 -6.81 6.76 9.33
N ALA A 154 -7.97 7.30 9.73
CA ALA A 154 -9.22 7.16 9.01
C ALA A 154 -9.05 7.62 7.56
N GLY A 155 -8.32 8.72 7.32
CA GLY A 155 -8.05 9.21 5.97
C GLY A 155 -7.28 8.20 5.12
N LEU A 156 -6.25 7.59 5.69
CA LEU A 156 -5.45 6.60 4.99
C LEU A 156 -6.24 5.30 4.75
N PHE A 157 -6.89 4.74 5.78
CA PHE A 157 -7.80 3.60 5.63
C PHE A 157 -8.92 3.85 4.61
N GLN A 158 -9.44 5.09 4.57
CA GLN A 158 -10.46 5.50 3.64
C GLN A 158 -9.92 5.54 2.21
N VAL A 159 -8.71 6.08 1.96
CA VAL A 159 -8.03 5.98 0.65
C VAL A 159 -7.92 4.54 0.16
N TYR A 160 -7.60 3.59 1.03
CA TYR A 160 -7.57 2.17 0.67
C TYR A 160 -8.95 1.64 0.31
N LEU A 161 -9.94 1.86 1.19
CA LEU A 161 -11.32 1.45 0.95
C LEU A 161 -11.86 2.04 -0.35
N ASP A 162 -11.50 3.27 -0.63
CA ASP A 162 -11.87 4.01 -1.83
C ASP A 162 -11.24 3.42 -3.06
N TYR A 163 -9.94 3.17 -3.03
CA TYR A 163 -9.24 2.49 -4.11
C TYR A 163 -9.82 1.08 -4.37
N LEU A 164 -10.06 0.29 -3.32
CA LEU A 164 -10.66 -1.05 -3.45
C LEU A 164 -12.07 -0.98 -4.04
N GLU A 165 -12.91 -0.06 -3.57
CA GLU A 165 -14.26 0.12 -4.09
C GLU A 165 -14.26 0.67 -5.53
N ILE A 166 -13.28 1.52 -5.90
CA ILE A 166 -13.08 1.98 -7.30
C ILE A 166 -12.77 0.78 -8.19
N LEU A 167 -11.81 -0.06 -7.80
CA LEU A 167 -11.44 -1.25 -8.56
C LEU A 167 -12.63 -2.20 -8.70
N GLU A 168 -13.35 -2.49 -7.62
CA GLU A 168 -14.55 -3.31 -7.69
C GLU A 168 -15.58 -2.72 -8.66
N ASN A 169 -15.92 -1.44 -8.50
CA ASN A 169 -16.93 -0.78 -9.33
C ASN A 169 -16.55 -0.74 -10.81
N TYR A 170 -15.28 -0.45 -11.14
CA TYR A 170 -14.84 -0.34 -12.54
C TYR A 170 -14.91 -1.67 -13.27
N TYR A 171 -14.72 -2.79 -12.57
CA TYR A 171 -14.80 -4.10 -13.20
C TYR A 171 -16.19 -4.74 -13.12
N TYR A 172 -16.98 -4.46 -12.07
CA TYR A 172 -18.42 -4.75 -12.09
C TYR A 172 -19.13 -3.95 -13.20
N ARG A 173 -18.57 -2.80 -13.64
CA ARG A 173 -18.98 -2.02 -14.81
C ARG A 173 -18.93 -2.80 -16.12
N SER A 174 -18.03 -3.77 -16.26
CA SER A 174 -17.98 -4.67 -17.43
C SER A 174 -19.23 -5.55 -17.52
N LEU A 175 -20.04 -5.63 -16.46
CA LEU A 175 -21.24 -6.45 -16.38
C LEU A 175 -22.51 -5.62 -16.15
N TYR A 176 -22.51 -4.54 -15.34
CA TYR A 176 -23.75 -3.81 -14.99
C TYR A 176 -23.60 -2.29 -14.66
N SER A 177 -24.02 -1.41 -15.59
CA SER A 177 -24.57 -0.03 -15.42
C SER A 177 -23.68 1.21 -15.14
N LYS A 178 -24.22 2.41 -15.46
CA LYS A 178 -23.63 3.77 -15.33
C LYS A 178 -23.55 4.33 -13.88
N LYS A 179 -24.18 3.71 -12.89
CA LYS A 179 -24.23 4.22 -11.50
C LYS A 179 -22.88 4.05 -10.78
N ALA A 180 -22.11 3.03 -11.18
CA ALA A 180 -20.77 2.74 -10.68
C ALA A 180 -19.74 3.86 -10.96
N THR A 181 -19.95 4.65 -12.02
CA THR A 181 -19.03 5.72 -12.43
C THR A 181 -19.02 6.94 -11.51
N PHE A 182 -20.16 7.29 -10.90
CA PHE A 182 -20.27 8.46 -10.03
C PHE A 182 -19.58 8.22 -8.68
N THR A 183 -19.75 7.02 -8.11
CA THR A 183 -19.10 6.63 -6.85
C THR A 183 -17.58 6.54 -6.99
N ALA A 184 -17.09 6.05 -8.13
CA ALA A 184 -15.65 6.03 -8.40
C ALA A 184 -15.05 7.43 -8.52
N ALA A 185 -15.73 8.37 -9.19
CA ALA A 185 -15.27 9.75 -9.32
C ALA A 185 -15.18 10.49 -7.97
N LEU A 186 -16.15 10.31 -7.08
CA LEU A 186 -16.10 10.88 -5.73
C LEU A 186 -14.91 10.35 -4.92
N LYS A 187 -14.68 9.04 -4.99
CA LYS A 187 -13.57 8.38 -4.31
C LYS A 187 -12.21 8.80 -4.85
N ILE A 188 -12.09 9.01 -6.15
CA ILE A 188 -10.87 9.57 -6.76
C ILE A 188 -10.62 10.98 -6.21
N ALA A 189 -11.66 11.83 -6.16
CA ALA A 189 -11.54 13.16 -5.59
C ALA A 189 -11.12 13.12 -4.10
N GLU A 190 -11.64 12.16 -3.32
CA GLU A 190 -11.19 11.94 -1.93
C GLU A 190 -9.70 11.60 -1.87
N ILE A 191 -9.18 10.72 -2.73
CA ILE A 191 -7.74 10.42 -2.79
C ILE A 191 -6.93 11.63 -3.26
N GLU A 192 -7.44 12.43 -4.20
CA GLU A 192 -6.80 13.67 -4.65
C GLU A 192 -6.64 14.67 -3.49
N THR A 193 -7.62 14.78 -2.58
CA THR A 193 -7.46 15.65 -1.40
C THR A 193 -6.33 15.19 -0.45
N GLN A 194 -6.02 13.90 -0.43
CA GLN A 194 -4.95 13.35 0.40
C GLN A 194 -3.56 13.55 -0.22
N VAL A 195 -3.48 13.71 -1.54
CA VAL A 195 -2.25 14.12 -2.24
C VAL A 195 -1.82 15.52 -1.82
N ASP A 196 -2.76 16.41 -1.54
CA ASP A 196 -2.47 17.76 -1.07
C ASP A 196 -2.16 17.84 0.44
N SER A 197 -2.12 16.69 1.13
CA SER A 197 -1.82 16.66 2.56
C SER A 197 -0.34 16.99 2.85
N GLY A 198 -0.10 17.53 4.05
CA GLY A 198 1.26 17.80 4.54
C GLY A 198 2.02 16.54 4.98
N ASN A 199 1.34 15.39 5.12
CA ASN A 199 1.93 14.14 5.56
C ASN A 199 2.52 13.39 4.35
N ILE A 200 3.84 13.13 4.37
CA ILE A 200 4.53 12.53 3.22
C ILE A 200 4.03 11.12 2.89
N ILE A 201 3.62 10.36 3.90
CA ILE A 201 3.15 8.99 3.72
C ILE A 201 1.84 9.03 2.93
N TYR A 202 0.89 9.87 3.34
CA TYR A 202 -0.40 10.02 2.65
C TYR A 202 -0.22 10.53 1.24
N ARG A 203 0.62 11.55 1.05
CA ARG A 203 0.93 12.09 -0.27
C ARG A 203 1.52 11.02 -1.19
N THR A 204 2.52 10.28 -0.70
CA THR A 204 3.17 9.21 -1.47
C THR A 204 2.19 8.11 -1.87
N LEU A 205 1.34 7.68 -0.94
CA LEU A 205 0.37 6.62 -1.20
C LEU A 205 -0.75 7.09 -2.13
N GLY A 206 -1.24 8.32 -1.94
CA GLY A 206 -2.21 8.95 -2.84
C GLY A 206 -1.67 9.03 -4.27
N HIS A 207 -0.45 9.53 -4.46
CA HIS A 207 0.19 9.55 -5.77
C HIS A 207 0.40 8.14 -6.34
N TYR A 208 0.87 7.19 -5.54
CA TYR A 208 1.03 5.80 -5.97
C TYR A 208 -0.30 5.20 -6.47
N PHE A 209 -1.39 5.43 -5.75
CA PHE A 209 -2.71 4.92 -6.10
C PHE A 209 -3.30 5.57 -7.33
N LEU A 210 -3.21 6.89 -7.41
CA LEU A 210 -3.73 7.62 -8.57
C LEU A 210 -2.91 7.29 -9.82
N TYR A 211 -1.58 7.18 -9.72
CA TYR A 211 -0.75 6.63 -10.80
C TYR A 211 -1.32 5.29 -11.27
N LYS A 212 -1.43 4.31 -10.38
CA LYS A 212 -1.94 2.98 -10.72
C LYS A 212 -3.32 3.00 -11.34
N PHE A 213 -4.24 3.76 -10.76
CA PHE A 213 -5.59 3.91 -11.30
C PHE A 213 -5.56 4.49 -12.73
N TYR A 214 -4.86 5.60 -12.95
CA TYR A 214 -4.84 6.25 -14.25
C TYR A 214 -4.04 5.48 -15.30
N SER A 215 -2.92 4.84 -14.95
CA SER A 215 -2.15 4.05 -15.91
C SER A 215 -2.86 2.77 -16.33
N GLU A 216 -3.61 2.15 -15.43
CA GLU A 216 -4.04 0.76 -15.60
C GLU A 216 -5.55 0.57 -15.74
N VAL A 217 -6.34 1.49 -15.17
CA VAL A 217 -7.80 1.38 -15.11
C VAL A 217 -8.46 2.39 -16.04
N ASP A 218 -8.16 3.68 -15.85
CA ASP A 218 -8.71 4.76 -16.67
C ASP A 218 -7.96 4.93 -18.00
N SER A 219 -6.70 4.49 -18.03
CA SER A 219 -5.77 4.69 -19.15
C SER A 219 -5.58 6.18 -19.52
N ASP A 220 -5.64 7.07 -18.53
CA ASP A 220 -5.39 8.52 -18.66
C ASP A 220 -3.89 8.80 -18.48
N LYS A 221 -3.17 8.89 -19.61
CA LYS A 221 -1.71 9.07 -19.63
C LYS A 221 -1.26 10.33 -18.91
N ASP A 222 -1.91 11.46 -19.14
CA ASP A 222 -1.48 12.76 -18.59
C ASP A 222 -1.66 12.82 -17.07
N LYS A 223 -2.72 12.20 -16.54
CA LYS A 223 -2.87 12.06 -15.08
C LYS A 223 -1.88 11.05 -14.51
N SER A 224 -1.72 9.90 -15.16
CA SER A 224 -0.75 8.88 -14.76
C SER A 224 0.66 9.46 -14.64
N LEU A 225 1.15 10.15 -15.68
CA LEU A 225 2.48 10.77 -15.70
C LEU A 225 2.67 11.78 -14.59
N ARG A 226 1.68 12.65 -14.33
CA ARG A 226 1.77 13.62 -13.21
C ARG A 226 2.03 12.95 -11.85
N HIS A 227 1.40 11.81 -11.61
CA HIS A 227 1.64 11.09 -10.35
C HIS A 227 2.95 10.29 -10.38
N ALA A 228 3.35 9.74 -11.52
CA ALA A 228 4.66 9.11 -11.69
C ALA A 228 5.81 10.10 -11.48
N ASP A 229 5.72 11.30 -12.04
CA ASP A 229 6.71 12.38 -11.90
C ASP A 229 6.92 12.77 -10.44
N PHE A 230 5.84 12.89 -9.68
CA PHE A 230 5.94 13.13 -8.24
C PHE A 230 6.71 12.01 -7.54
N LEU A 231 6.34 10.75 -7.77
CA LEU A 231 6.97 9.60 -7.11
C LEU A 231 8.45 9.47 -7.46
N ALA A 232 8.79 9.65 -8.74
CA ALA A 232 10.15 9.60 -9.23
C ALA A 232 10.99 10.79 -8.75
N GLY A 233 10.40 11.98 -8.62
CA GLY A 233 11.06 13.16 -8.11
C GLY A 233 11.32 13.11 -6.60
N GLU A 234 10.36 12.63 -5.83
CA GLU A 234 10.47 12.49 -4.36
C GLU A 234 11.40 11.33 -3.97
N TYR A 235 11.45 10.26 -4.78
CA TYR A 235 12.25 9.05 -4.54
C TYR A 235 13.14 8.70 -5.74
N PRO A 236 14.17 9.51 -6.02
CA PRO A 236 14.99 9.38 -7.23
C PRO A 236 15.74 8.05 -7.33
N ASN A 237 16.06 7.40 -6.20
CA ASN A 237 16.78 6.13 -6.20
C ASN A 237 15.85 4.91 -6.32
N ASN A 238 14.53 5.12 -6.29
CA ASN A 238 13.55 4.06 -6.45
C ASN A 238 13.39 3.69 -7.93
N THR A 239 14.11 2.66 -8.38
CA THR A 239 14.08 2.23 -9.78
C THR A 239 12.71 1.74 -10.24
N VAL A 240 11.81 1.35 -9.32
CA VAL A 240 10.43 0.99 -9.67
C VAL A 240 9.65 2.23 -10.08
N PHE A 241 9.79 3.33 -9.33
CA PHE A 241 9.13 4.59 -9.67
C PHE A 241 9.74 5.25 -10.91
N GLN A 242 11.06 5.14 -11.10
CA GLN A 242 11.68 5.56 -12.36
C GLN A 242 11.13 4.76 -13.55
N GLY A 243 10.89 3.46 -13.36
CA GLY A 243 10.26 2.61 -14.37
C GLY A 243 8.87 3.07 -14.80
N TYR A 244 8.10 3.70 -13.90
CA TYR A 244 6.74 4.18 -14.22
C TYR A 244 6.72 5.28 -15.28
N ILE A 245 7.73 6.15 -15.31
CA ILE A 245 7.87 7.17 -16.35
C ILE A 245 8.21 6.47 -17.68
N ASN A 246 9.23 5.60 -17.67
CA ASN A 246 9.72 4.92 -18.87
C ASN A 246 8.67 4.01 -19.52
N ASP A 247 7.89 3.27 -18.72
CA ASP A 247 6.84 2.37 -19.22
C ASP A 247 5.72 3.13 -19.95
N GLN A 248 5.42 4.36 -19.51
CA GLN A 248 4.39 5.22 -20.12
C GLN A 248 4.89 5.98 -21.35
N GLU A 249 6.20 6.13 -21.53
CA GLU A 249 6.78 6.63 -22.77
C GLU A 249 6.74 5.53 -23.84
N ALA A 250 7.18 4.32 -23.51
CA ALA A 250 7.23 3.19 -24.44
C ALA A 250 5.86 2.69 -24.92
N ALA A 251 4.85 2.63 -24.03
CA ALA A 251 3.52 2.09 -24.37
C ALA A 251 2.69 2.96 -25.34
N PHE A 252 3.18 4.15 -25.70
CA PHE A 252 2.46 5.11 -26.55
C PHE A 252 3.29 5.57 -27.76
N GLU A 253 4.49 5.02 -27.95
CA GLU A 253 5.26 5.11 -29.19
C GLU A 253 4.89 3.97 -30.19
N GLU A 254 4.09 2.99 -29.75
CA GLU A 254 3.44 1.95 -30.58
C GLU A 254 2.02 2.34 -31.02
#